data_AF-A0A6A4GE34-F1
#
_entry.id   AF-A0A6A4GE34-F1
#
_cell.length_a   1.000
_cell.length_b   1.000
_cell.length_c   1.000
_cell.angle_alpha   90.00
_cell.angle_beta   90.00
_cell.angle_gamma   90.00
#
_symmetry.space_group_name_H-M   'P 1'
#
loop_
_entity.id
_entity.type
_entity.pdbx_description
1 polymer ?
#
loop_
_entity_poly.entity_id
_entity_poly.type
_entity_poly.pdbx_seq_one_letter_code
_entity_poly.pdbx_strand_id
1 'polypeptide(L)'
;YLKLTGMDHISQFQRYIPVDEGTAKNFSTGAGPAPPERNYRLYFGEGWRQAPWNHAVINNMVQPILTQATKERMEPNLTEDAIKAVIWDFVLQSRNSWNAKKPRIHENGDRLETREEASARDEQYKLSREHAVRSTGRKKQKHESRKAGLEDLLRTPLTMIQKTHFEMMKQVNDALGIEGQSSEDSDSEHDPNSNQPAALLVSIPHSRRRIISQLLYDLD
;
A
#
# COMPACT_ATOMS: atom_id res chain seq x y z
N TYR A 1 -0.91 -15.93 11.68
CA TYR A 1 -2.01 -14.99 11.97
C TYR A 1 -3.33 -15.44 11.36
N LEU A 2 -3.49 -15.40 10.03
CA LEU A 2 -4.76 -15.71 9.33
C LEU A 2 -5.37 -17.08 9.72
N LYS A 3 -4.57 -18.15 9.68
CA LYS A 3 -4.98 -19.49 10.16
C LYS A 3 -5.41 -19.51 11.63
N LEU A 4 -4.81 -18.66 12.47
CA LEU A 4 -5.09 -18.61 13.92
C LEU A 4 -6.39 -17.87 14.23
N THR A 5 -6.78 -16.92 13.38
CA THR A 5 -8.05 -16.18 13.49
C THR A 5 -9.18 -16.78 12.64
N GLY A 6 -8.90 -17.83 11.87
CA GLY A 6 -9.88 -18.49 10.99
C GLY A 6 -10.26 -17.66 9.76
N MET A 7 -9.38 -16.75 9.32
CA MET A 7 -9.62 -15.87 8.18
C MET A 7 -8.75 -16.25 6.99
N ASP A 8 -9.26 -16.11 5.77
CA ASP A 8 -8.50 -16.45 4.55
C ASP A 8 -7.57 -15.32 4.10
N HIS A 9 -8.00 -14.06 4.27
CA HIS A 9 -7.25 -12.89 3.84
C HIS A 9 -7.38 -11.71 4.82
N ILE A 10 -6.30 -10.92 4.97
CA ILE A 10 -6.25 -9.79 5.92
C ILE A 10 -7.28 -8.70 5.60
N SER A 11 -7.61 -8.54 4.32
CA SER A 11 -8.60 -7.56 3.84
C SER A 11 -10.05 -8.04 3.96
N GLN A 12 -10.30 -9.27 4.44
CA GLN A 12 -11.63 -9.88 4.50
C GLN A 12 -12.24 -9.93 5.91
N PHE A 13 -11.70 -9.15 6.86
CA PHE A 13 -12.19 -9.10 8.23
C PHE A 13 -13.56 -8.42 8.39
N GLN A 14 -14.23 -8.00 7.31
CA GLN A 14 -15.61 -7.47 7.39
C GLN A 14 -16.61 -8.49 7.94
N ARG A 15 -16.35 -9.80 7.75
CA ARG A 15 -17.18 -10.89 8.28
C ARG A 15 -16.69 -11.43 9.62
N TYR A 16 -15.55 -10.93 10.11
CA TYR A 16 -14.99 -11.37 11.37
C TYR A 16 -15.89 -10.97 12.52
N ILE A 17 -16.12 -11.92 13.44
CA ILE A 17 -16.94 -11.69 14.63
C ILE A 17 -15.97 -11.50 15.81
N PRO A 18 -15.61 -10.26 16.19
CA PRO A 18 -14.75 -10.02 17.33
C PRO A 18 -15.42 -10.47 18.63
N VAL A 19 -14.65 -10.62 19.69
CA VAL A 19 -15.23 -10.82 21.02
C VAL A 19 -16.01 -9.56 21.42
N ASP A 20 -17.11 -9.73 22.16
CA ASP A 20 -17.90 -8.62 22.67
C ASP A 20 -17.15 -7.89 23.81
N GLU A 21 -17.58 -6.66 24.07
CA GLU A 21 -16.97 -5.79 25.07
C GLU A 21 -17.14 -6.33 26.49
N GLY A 22 -18.27 -6.97 26.80
CA GLY A 22 -18.54 -7.55 28.12
C GLY A 22 -17.54 -8.66 28.46
N THR A 23 -17.31 -9.57 27.53
CA THR A 23 -16.31 -10.63 27.68
C THR A 23 -14.90 -10.06 27.85
N ALA A 24 -14.51 -9.09 27.01
CA ALA A 24 -13.18 -8.47 27.11
C ALA A 24 -12.97 -7.73 28.45
N LYS A 25 -13.99 -7.03 28.95
CA LYS A 25 -13.98 -6.36 30.26
C LYS A 25 -13.94 -7.37 31.41
N ASN A 26 -14.79 -8.40 31.38
CA ASN A 26 -14.83 -9.42 32.42
C ASN A 26 -13.47 -10.13 32.57
N PHE A 27 -12.81 -10.45 31.47
CA PHE A 27 -11.45 -11.00 31.50
C PHE A 27 -10.46 -10.05 32.19
N SER A 28 -10.55 -8.76 31.92
CA SER A 28 -9.69 -7.74 32.54
C SER A 28 -9.85 -7.68 34.06
N THR A 29 -11.04 -8.03 34.57
CA THR A 29 -11.35 -8.13 36.01
C THR A 29 -11.13 -9.52 36.61
N GLY A 30 -10.67 -10.51 35.83
CA GLY A 30 -10.51 -11.90 36.26
C GLY A 30 -11.80 -12.71 36.39
N ALA A 31 -12.97 -12.09 36.12
CA ALA A 31 -14.28 -12.72 36.20
C ALA A 31 -14.71 -13.40 34.88
N GLY A 32 -13.97 -13.18 33.80
CA GLY A 32 -14.26 -13.69 32.46
C GLY A 32 -13.46 -14.94 32.10
N PRO A 33 -13.87 -15.67 31.05
CA PRO A 33 -13.12 -16.82 30.55
C PRO A 33 -11.75 -16.38 30.01
N ALA A 34 -10.77 -17.28 30.04
CA ALA A 34 -9.53 -17.07 29.30
C ALA A 34 -9.76 -17.16 27.78
N PRO A 35 -8.93 -16.50 26.94
CA PRO A 35 -9.00 -16.69 25.51
C PRO A 35 -8.81 -18.15 25.11
N PRO A 36 -9.56 -18.64 24.09
CA PRO A 36 -9.44 -20.02 23.63
C PRO A 36 -8.05 -20.28 23.01
N GLU A 37 -7.59 -21.52 23.04
CA GLU A 37 -6.28 -21.92 22.49
C GLU A 37 -6.25 -22.03 20.96
N ARG A 38 -7.41 -21.94 20.30
CA ARG A 38 -7.60 -22.02 18.84
C ARG A 38 -8.71 -21.07 18.40
N ASN A 39 -8.71 -20.70 17.11
CA ASN A 39 -9.70 -19.79 16.52
C ASN A 39 -9.84 -18.48 17.32
N TYR A 40 -8.71 -17.81 17.51
CA TYR A 40 -8.62 -16.64 18.35
C TYR A 40 -9.56 -15.53 17.90
N ARG A 41 -10.37 -15.06 18.84
CA ARG A 41 -11.26 -13.90 18.68
C ARG A 41 -10.64 -12.69 19.33
N LEU A 42 -10.36 -11.66 18.54
CA LEU A 42 -9.81 -10.39 18.99
C LEU A 42 -10.95 -9.45 19.38
N TYR A 43 -10.68 -8.53 20.29
CA TYR A 43 -11.55 -7.42 20.61
C TYR A 43 -11.20 -6.22 19.72
N PHE A 44 -12.17 -5.64 19.02
CA PHE A 44 -11.94 -4.51 18.09
C PHE A 44 -12.62 -3.20 18.51
N GLY A 45 -13.23 -3.16 19.70
CA GLY A 45 -13.89 -1.97 20.22
C GLY A 45 -12.94 -0.84 20.63
N GLU A 46 -13.40 0.05 21.49
CA GLU A 46 -12.60 1.15 22.02
C GLU A 46 -11.48 0.60 22.93
N GLY A 47 -10.29 1.20 22.85
CA GLY A 47 -9.13 0.74 23.64
C GLY A 47 -8.62 -0.65 23.27
N TRP A 48 -8.98 -1.17 22.08
CA TRP A 48 -8.63 -2.54 21.66
C TRP A 48 -7.15 -2.88 21.82
N ARG A 49 -6.25 -1.92 21.54
CA ARG A 49 -4.80 -2.17 21.63
C ARG A 49 -4.35 -2.36 23.08
N GLN A 50 -5.00 -1.69 24.02
CA GLN A 50 -4.70 -1.72 25.45
C GLN A 50 -5.46 -2.85 26.17
N ALA A 51 -6.46 -3.44 25.53
CA ALA A 51 -7.29 -4.48 26.15
C ALA A 51 -6.44 -5.67 26.62
N PRO A 52 -6.51 -6.06 27.91
CA PRO A 52 -5.83 -7.25 28.43
C PRO A 52 -6.15 -8.52 27.64
N TRP A 53 -7.40 -8.65 27.17
CA TRP A 53 -7.83 -9.74 26.30
C TRP A 53 -6.95 -9.90 25.06
N ASN A 54 -6.69 -8.81 24.32
CA ASN A 54 -5.90 -8.86 23.10
C ASN A 54 -4.43 -9.16 23.38
N HIS A 55 -3.88 -8.66 24.49
CA HIS A 55 -2.51 -9.01 24.90
C HIS A 55 -2.38 -10.51 25.17
N ALA A 56 -3.33 -11.09 25.91
CA ALA A 56 -3.36 -12.52 26.18
C ALA A 56 -3.48 -13.33 24.87
N VAL A 57 -4.39 -12.96 23.98
CA VAL A 57 -4.53 -13.59 22.65
C VAL A 57 -3.23 -13.54 21.86
N ILE A 58 -2.57 -12.40 21.80
CA ILE A 58 -1.34 -12.23 21.01
C ILE A 58 -0.19 -13.03 21.60
N ASN A 59 -0.03 -13.04 22.92
CA ASN A 59 0.95 -13.89 23.59
C ASN A 59 0.73 -15.38 23.26
N ASN A 60 -0.53 -15.83 23.23
CA ASN A 60 -0.87 -17.20 22.84
C ASN A 60 -0.60 -17.48 21.35
N MET A 61 -0.69 -16.47 20.47
CA MET A 61 -0.34 -16.61 19.04
C MET A 61 1.16 -16.70 18.79
N VAL A 62 1.98 -16.06 19.61
CA VAL A 62 3.44 -16.00 19.43
C VAL A 62 4.09 -17.37 19.59
N GLN A 63 3.68 -18.13 20.60
CA GLN A 63 4.34 -19.41 20.93
C GLN A 63 4.31 -20.44 19.79
N PRO A 64 3.17 -20.68 19.11
CA PRO A 64 3.15 -21.52 17.92
C PRO A 64 4.03 -21.01 16.77
N ILE A 65 4.17 -19.70 16.61
CA ILE A 65 4.98 -19.10 15.54
C ILE A 65 6.47 -19.32 15.83
N LEU A 66 6.92 -19.06 17.06
CA LEU A 66 8.28 -19.35 17.49
C LEU A 66 8.62 -20.83 17.34
N THR A 67 7.72 -21.70 17.80
CA THR A 67 7.89 -23.16 17.70
C THR A 67 8.05 -23.61 16.24
N GLN A 68 7.24 -23.05 15.34
CA GLN A 68 7.31 -23.36 13.92
C GLN A 68 8.60 -22.83 13.28
N ALA A 69 8.99 -21.59 13.59
CA ALA A 69 10.22 -20.98 13.06
C ALA A 69 11.47 -21.79 13.46
N THR A 70 11.54 -22.23 14.72
CA THR A 70 12.62 -23.11 15.21
C THR A 70 12.62 -24.46 14.50
N LYS A 71 11.43 -25.07 14.31
CA LYS A 71 11.28 -26.34 13.59
C LYS A 71 11.74 -26.24 12.13
N GLU A 72 11.45 -25.11 11.48
CA GLU A 72 11.81 -24.83 10.09
C GLU A 72 13.23 -24.28 9.91
N ARG A 73 13.96 -24.02 11.00
CA ARG A 73 15.31 -23.44 11.00
C ARG A 73 15.38 -22.12 10.22
N MET A 74 14.39 -21.25 10.43
CA MET A 74 14.36 -19.93 9.77
C MET A 74 15.46 -19.02 10.34
N GLU A 75 16.31 -18.46 9.47
CA GLU A 75 17.34 -17.48 9.84
C GLU A 75 17.12 -16.16 9.08
N PRO A 76 17.33 -14.98 9.71
CA PRO A 76 17.69 -14.80 11.12
C PRO A 76 16.51 -15.10 12.06
N ASN A 77 16.81 -15.60 13.27
CA ASN A 77 15.80 -15.81 14.30
C ASN A 77 15.12 -14.49 14.68
N LEU A 78 13.81 -14.39 14.43
CA LEU A 78 13.01 -13.25 14.87
C LEU A 78 12.82 -13.30 16.39
N THR A 79 13.03 -12.16 17.05
CA THR A 79 12.73 -12.04 18.48
C THR A 79 11.23 -12.13 18.74
N GLU A 80 10.84 -12.56 19.93
CA GLU A 80 9.45 -12.58 20.37
C GLU A 80 8.77 -11.21 20.18
N ASP A 81 9.47 -10.12 20.51
CA ASP A 81 8.96 -8.77 20.36
C ASP A 81 8.76 -8.36 18.90
N ALA A 82 9.65 -8.78 18.00
CA ALA A 82 9.49 -8.55 16.56
C ALA A 82 8.25 -9.27 16.03
N ILE A 83 8.01 -10.51 16.45
CA ILE A 83 6.81 -11.28 16.08
C ILE A 83 5.55 -10.60 16.64
N LYS A 84 5.57 -10.16 17.91
CA LYS A 84 4.46 -9.40 18.51
C LYS A 84 4.16 -8.13 17.72
N ALA A 85 5.19 -7.38 17.33
CA ALA A 85 5.03 -6.15 16.55
C ALA A 85 4.35 -6.42 15.21
N VAL A 86 4.77 -7.47 14.49
CA VAL A 86 4.16 -7.90 13.22
C VAL A 86 2.71 -8.35 13.43
N ILE A 87 2.43 -9.13 14.48
CA ILE A 87 1.05 -9.53 14.81
C ILE A 87 0.20 -8.30 15.10
N TRP A 88 0.69 -7.35 15.89
CA TRP A 88 -0.04 -6.11 16.18
C TRP A 88 -0.35 -5.30 14.93
N ASP A 89 0.57 -5.24 13.97
CA ASP A 89 0.32 -4.62 12.68
C ASP A 89 -0.78 -5.35 11.90
N PHE A 90 -0.77 -6.68 11.87
CA PHE A 90 -1.86 -7.45 11.28
C PHE A 90 -3.19 -7.24 11.99
N VAL A 91 -3.20 -7.13 13.33
CA VAL A 91 -4.41 -6.81 14.08
C VAL A 91 -4.94 -5.43 13.71
N LEU A 92 -4.07 -4.43 13.55
CA LEU A 92 -4.45 -3.09 13.10
C LEU A 92 -5.07 -3.13 11.70
N GLN A 93 -4.42 -3.80 10.75
CA GLN A 93 -4.94 -3.97 9.38
C GLN A 93 -6.30 -4.67 9.37
N SER A 94 -6.44 -5.74 10.15
CA SER A 94 -7.67 -6.51 10.31
C SER A 94 -8.81 -5.67 10.89
N ARG A 95 -8.51 -4.87 11.92
CA ARG A 95 -9.47 -3.94 12.51
C ARG A 95 -9.90 -2.86 11.52
N ASN A 96 -8.96 -2.33 10.73
CA ASN A 96 -9.27 -1.35 9.68
C ASN A 96 -10.19 -1.95 8.61
N SER A 97 -9.92 -3.19 8.19
CA SER A 97 -10.79 -3.96 7.30
C SER A 97 -12.18 -4.17 7.92
N TRP A 98 -12.26 -4.59 9.18
CA TRP A 98 -13.53 -4.77 9.90
C TRP A 98 -14.34 -3.48 10.01
N ASN A 99 -13.68 -2.35 10.26
CA ASN A 99 -14.31 -1.02 10.35
C ASN A 99 -14.64 -0.40 8.98
N ALA A 100 -14.20 -0.98 7.86
CA ALA A 100 -14.37 -0.36 6.55
C ALA A 100 -15.86 -0.24 6.15
N LYS A 101 -16.62 -1.32 6.35
CA LYS A 101 -18.07 -1.41 6.03
C LYS A 101 -18.99 -1.15 7.21
N LYS A 102 -18.46 -0.69 8.34
CA LYS A 102 -19.30 -0.28 9.46
C LYS A 102 -19.91 1.08 9.20
N PRO A 103 -21.23 1.25 9.46
CA PRO A 103 -21.85 2.55 9.52
C PRO A 103 -21.09 3.52 10.41
N ARG A 104 -20.87 4.73 9.90
CA ARG A 104 -20.33 5.86 10.66
C ARG A 104 -21.39 6.93 10.81
N ILE A 105 -21.13 7.91 11.66
CA ILE A 105 -21.95 9.13 11.67
C ILE A 105 -21.78 9.79 10.31
N HIS A 106 -22.90 10.07 9.62
CA HIS A 106 -22.92 10.70 8.31
C HIS A 106 -22.27 12.10 8.39
N GLU A 107 -21.73 12.61 7.28
CA GLU A 107 -20.99 13.90 7.26
C GLU A 107 -21.78 15.07 7.86
N ASN A 108 -23.10 15.05 7.69
CA ASN A 108 -24.04 16.04 8.22
C ASN A 108 -24.27 15.92 9.74
N GLY A 109 -23.74 14.90 10.42
CA GLY A 109 -23.87 14.70 11.87
C GLY A 109 -25.21 14.15 12.36
N ASP A 110 -26.28 14.29 11.57
CA ASP A 110 -27.66 14.06 12.04
C ASP A 110 -28.12 12.60 12.05
N ARG A 111 -27.39 11.70 11.40
CA ARG A 111 -27.76 10.28 11.30
C ARG A 111 -26.56 9.37 11.15
N LEU A 112 -26.74 8.10 11.49
CA LEU A 112 -25.82 7.03 11.09
C LEU A 112 -25.99 6.75 9.58
N GLU A 113 -24.88 6.42 8.93
CA GLU A 113 -24.88 5.84 7.59
C GLU A 113 -25.72 4.55 7.56
N THR A 114 -26.36 4.30 6.44
CA THR A 114 -26.93 2.99 6.12
C THR A 114 -25.83 1.99 5.79
N ARG A 115 -26.17 0.70 5.75
CA ARG A 115 -25.19 -0.34 5.40
C ARG A 115 -24.75 -0.21 3.94
N GLU A 116 -25.67 0.21 3.08
CA GLU A 116 -25.47 0.47 1.66
C GLU A 116 -24.47 1.62 1.47
N GLU A 117 -24.65 2.74 2.18
CA GLU A 117 -23.72 3.87 2.17
C GLU A 117 -22.32 3.46 2.64
N ALA A 118 -22.22 2.70 3.73
CA ALA A 118 -20.94 2.21 4.22
C ALA A 118 -20.24 1.25 3.21
N SER A 119 -21.01 0.45 2.46
CA SER A 119 -20.46 -0.39 1.39
C SER A 119 -19.98 0.44 0.20
N ALA A 120 -20.78 1.41 -0.25
CA ALA A 120 -20.43 2.32 -1.34
C ALA A 120 -19.14 3.10 -1.01
N ARG A 121 -18.99 3.57 0.23
CA ARG A 121 -17.77 4.23 0.72
C ARG A 121 -16.54 3.32 0.66
N ASP A 122 -16.65 2.06 1.08
CA ASP A 122 -15.56 1.08 0.98
C ASP A 122 -15.17 0.80 -0.48
N GLU A 123 -16.15 0.69 -1.38
CA GLU A 123 -15.93 0.49 -2.82
C GLU A 123 -15.25 1.70 -3.47
N GLN A 124 -15.74 2.90 -3.19
CA GLN A 124 -15.12 4.14 -3.67
C GLN A 124 -13.68 4.28 -3.17
N TYR A 125 -13.43 3.95 -1.89
CA TYR A 125 -12.07 3.95 -1.35
C TYR A 125 -11.15 2.96 -2.09
N LYS A 126 -11.63 1.74 -2.39
CA LYS A 126 -10.86 0.74 -3.13
C LYS A 126 -10.51 1.24 -4.54
N LEU A 127 -11.48 1.80 -5.26
CA LEU A 127 -11.26 2.35 -6.60
C LEU A 127 -10.24 3.49 -6.58
N SER A 128 -10.39 4.44 -5.65
CA SER A 128 -9.46 5.56 -5.47
C SER A 128 -8.06 5.07 -5.11
N ARG A 129 -7.95 4.08 -4.23
CA ARG A 129 -6.66 3.48 -3.84
C ARG A 129 -6.00 2.76 -5.01
N GLU A 130 -6.76 2.00 -5.79
CA GLU A 130 -6.26 1.29 -6.96
C GLU A 130 -5.71 2.28 -8.00
N HIS A 131 -6.47 3.35 -8.28
CA HIS A 131 -6.03 4.43 -9.17
C HIS A 131 -4.75 5.11 -8.65
N ALA A 132 -4.69 5.42 -7.35
CA ALA A 132 -3.50 6.02 -6.74
C ALA A 132 -2.28 5.09 -6.84
N VAL A 133 -2.43 3.79 -6.54
CA VAL A 133 -1.35 2.81 -6.66
C VAL A 133 -0.85 2.70 -8.09
N ARG A 134 -1.77 2.61 -9.07
CA ARG A 134 -1.42 2.61 -10.50
C ARG A 134 -0.65 3.87 -10.89
N SER A 135 -1.18 5.04 -10.52
CA SER A 135 -0.56 6.35 -10.78
C SER A 135 0.85 6.45 -10.18
N THR A 136 1.02 6.13 -8.90
CA THR A 136 2.33 6.15 -8.23
C THR A 136 3.29 5.14 -8.83
N GLY A 137 2.82 3.94 -9.18
CA GLY A 137 3.62 2.93 -9.87
C GLY A 137 4.17 3.44 -11.20
N ARG A 138 3.32 4.06 -12.02
CA ARG A 138 3.71 4.67 -13.30
C ARG A 138 4.70 5.81 -13.11
N LYS A 139 4.43 6.72 -12.18
CA LYS A 139 5.35 7.82 -11.84
C LYS A 139 6.73 7.27 -11.47
N LYS A 140 6.78 6.23 -10.63
CA LYS A 140 8.04 5.59 -10.23
C LYS A 140 8.78 5.00 -11.42
N GLN A 141 8.09 4.22 -12.26
CA GLN A 141 8.71 3.62 -13.46
C GLN A 141 9.26 4.69 -14.41
N LYS A 142 8.53 5.79 -14.64
CA LYS A 142 8.98 6.92 -15.46
C LYS A 142 10.21 7.59 -14.86
N HIS A 143 10.23 7.83 -13.55
CA HIS A 143 11.38 8.42 -12.87
C HIS A 143 12.65 7.57 -13.07
N GLU A 144 12.55 6.27 -12.79
CA GLU A 144 13.68 5.34 -12.93
C GLU A 144 14.14 5.22 -14.39
N SER A 145 13.20 5.13 -15.34
CA SER A 145 13.53 5.06 -16.77
C SER A 145 14.25 6.33 -17.25
N ARG A 146 13.80 7.52 -16.82
CA ARG A 146 14.45 8.80 -17.15
C ARG A 146 15.82 8.91 -16.52
N LYS A 147 15.96 8.48 -15.27
CA LYS A 147 17.23 8.46 -14.56
C LYS A 147 18.26 7.59 -15.29
N ALA A 148 17.88 6.35 -15.62
CA ALA A 148 18.73 5.44 -16.40
C ALA A 148 19.08 6.03 -17.77
N GLY A 149 18.10 6.56 -18.51
CA GLY A 149 18.34 7.17 -19.82
C GLY A 149 19.27 8.39 -19.78
N LEU A 150 19.17 9.23 -18.75
CA LEU A 150 20.08 10.38 -18.57
C LEU A 150 21.50 9.93 -18.21
N GLU A 151 21.64 8.89 -17.38
CA GLU A 151 22.95 8.30 -17.08
C GLU A 151 23.61 7.70 -18.32
N ASP A 152 22.85 7.00 -19.15
CA ASP A 152 23.33 6.45 -20.43
C ASP A 152 23.74 7.55 -21.40
N LEU A 153 22.95 8.62 -21.53
CA LEU A 153 23.29 9.77 -22.38
C LEU A 153 24.59 10.45 -21.92
N LEU A 154 24.74 10.68 -20.62
CA LEU A 154 25.94 11.30 -20.06
C LEU A 154 27.21 10.43 -20.20
N ARG A 155 27.05 9.12 -20.46
CA ARG A 155 28.16 8.21 -20.74
C ARG A 155 28.63 8.27 -22.20
N THR A 156 27.81 8.77 -23.11
CA THR A 156 28.18 8.89 -24.54
C THR A 156 29.08 10.10 -24.81
N PRO A 157 29.87 10.11 -25.90
CA PRO A 157 30.61 11.29 -26.31
C PRO A 157 29.64 12.42 -26.69
N LEU A 158 29.69 13.53 -25.97
CA LEU A 158 28.80 14.68 -26.12
C LEU A 158 29.60 15.95 -26.35
N THR A 159 28.99 16.93 -27.04
CA THR A 159 29.53 18.29 -27.04
C THR A 159 29.39 18.92 -25.65
N MET A 160 30.18 19.96 -25.35
CA MET A 160 30.13 20.64 -24.06
C MET A 160 28.72 21.18 -23.76
N ILE A 161 28.05 21.75 -24.76
CA ILE A 161 26.68 22.28 -24.62
C ILE A 161 25.69 21.16 -24.30
N GLN A 162 25.76 20.03 -25.00
CA GLN A 162 24.89 18.89 -24.75
C GLN A 162 25.09 18.30 -23.36
N LYS A 163 26.35 18.21 -22.92
CA LYS A 163 26.70 17.73 -21.58
C LYS A 163 26.07 18.61 -20.50
N THR A 164 26.26 19.94 -20.57
CA THR A 164 25.65 20.89 -19.62
C THR A 164 24.13 20.74 -19.58
N HIS A 165 23.49 20.64 -20.75
CA HIS A 165 22.04 20.49 -20.84
C HIS A 165 21.55 19.19 -20.19
N PHE A 166 22.19 18.04 -20.44
CA PHE A 166 21.81 16.77 -19.83
C PHE A 166 22.12 16.72 -18.33
N GLU A 167 23.18 17.37 -17.86
CA GLU A 167 23.48 17.53 -16.44
C GLU A 167 22.39 18.35 -15.73
N MET A 168 21.94 19.46 -16.33
CA MET A 168 20.81 20.23 -15.82
C MET A 168 19.52 19.40 -15.77
N MET A 169 19.22 18.64 -16.84
CA MET A 169 18.06 17.74 -16.87
C MET A 169 18.13 16.68 -15.76
N LYS A 170 19.31 16.13 -15.48
CA LYS A 170 19.52 15.20 -14.38
C LYS A 170 19.21 15.85 -13.03
N GLN A 171 19.77 17.03 -12.77
CA GLN A 171 19.52 17.78 -11.54
C GLN A 171 18.03 18.07 -11.34
N VAL A 172 17.32 18.49 -12.40
CA VAL A 172 15.88 18.75 -12.34
C VAL A 172 15.10 17.45 -12.08
N ASN A 173 15.42 16.35 -12.76
CA ASN A 173 14.75 15.07 -12.55
C ASN A 173 14.97 14.53 -11.12
N ASP A 174 16.18 14.67 -10.58
CA ASP A 174 16.51 14.27 -9.21
C ASP A 174 15.78 15.15 -8.18
N ALA A 175 15.71 16.47 -8.42
CA ALA A 175 15.00 17.41 -7.54
C ALA A 175 13.48 17.17 -7.53
N LEU A 176 12.89 16.86 -8.68
CA LEU A 176 11.46 16.60 -8.82
C LEU A 176 11.05 15.20 -8.36
N GLY A 177 11.98 14.23 -8.39
CA GLY A 177 11.76 12.86 -7.96
C GLY A 177 10.58 12.17 -8.65
N ILE A 178 9.94 11.25 -7.92
CA ILE A 178 8.74 10.52 -8.39
C ILE A 178 7.56 11.47 -8.57
N GLU A 179 7.38 12.46 -7.69
CA GLU A 179 6.16 13.28 -7.70
C GLU A 179 6.06 14.22 -8.89
N GLY A 180 7.19 14.73 -9.40
CA GLY A 180 7.21 15.55 -10.61
C GLY A 180 7.10 14.78 -11.92
N GLN A 181 6.87 13.46 -11.86
CA GLN A 181 6.57 12.66 -13.04
C GLN A 181 5.07 12.74 -13.39
N SER A 182 4.74 12.75 -14.69
CA SER A 182 3.34 12.71 -15.13
C SER A 182 2.70 11.36 -14.77
N SER A 183 1.47 11.42 -14.27
CA SER A 183 0.61 10.28 -13.94
C SER A 183 -0.15 9.70 -15.14
N GLU A 184 -0.15 10.39 -16.28
CA GLU A 184 -0.89 10.01 -17.49
C GLU A 184 -0.39 8.68 -18.06
N ASP A 185 -1.26 7.97 -18.77
CA ASP A 185 -0.89 6.79 -19.53
C ASP A 185 0.10 7.20 -20.62
N SER A 186 1.18 6.44 -20.76
CA SER A 186 2.06 6.60 -21.90
C SER A 186 1.47 5.83 -23.08
N ASP A 187 1.58 6.37 -24.28
CA ASP A 187 1.04 5.77 -25.52
C ASP A 187 1.41 4.28 -25.69
N SER A 188 2.50 3.81 -25.07
CA SER A 188 2.96 2.42 -25.10
C SER A 188 2.08 1.42 -24.32
N GLU A 189 1.14 1.87 -23.48
CA GLU A 189 0.29 1.03 -22.63
C GLU A 189 -1.12 0.89 -23.23
N HIS A 190 -1.21 0.44 -24.49
CA HIS A 190 -2.51 0.19 -25.13
C HIS A 190 -3.26 -0.94 -24.41
N ASP A 191 -4.37 -0.59 -23.75
CA ASP A 191 -5.38 -1.56 -23.30
C ASP A 191 -6.16 -2.03 -24.53
N PRO A 192 -6.13 -3.34 -24.89
CA PRO A 192 -6.85 -3.86 -26.04
C PRO A 192 -8.39 -3.71 -25.94
N ASN A 193 -8.92 -3.35 -24.78
CA ASN A 193 -10.34 -3.06 -24.56
C ASN A 193 -10.68 -1.56 -24.54
N SER A 194 -9.68 -0.68 -24.75
CA SER A 194 -9.85 0.77 -24.77
C SER A 194 -10.20 1.28 -26.16
N ASN A 195 -11.22 2.15 -26.27
CA ASN A 195 -11.55 2.90 -27.49
C ASN A 195 -10.54 4.03 -27.79
N GLN A 196 -9.43 4.12 -27.06
CA GLN A 196 -8.39 5.11 -27.33
C GLN A 196 -7.56 4.70 -28.56
N PRO A 197 -7.11 5.69 -29.37
CA PRO A 197 -6.28 5.41 -30.52
C PRO A 197 -5.01 4.65 -30.11
N ALA A 198 -4.64 3.65 -30.92
CA ALA A 198 -3.49 2.80 -30.66
C ALA A 198 -2.19 3.62 -30.50
N ALA A 199 -1.26 3.08 -29.71
CA ALA A 199 0.10 3.57 -29.54
C ALA A 199 0.71 4.00 -30.87
N LEU A 200 1.20 5.23 -30.98
CA LEU A 200 2.07 5.60 -32.10
C LEU A 200 3.32 4.71 -32.03
N LEU A 201 3.48 3.81 -33.00
CA LEU A 201 4.70 3.01 -33.19
C LEU A 201 5.84 3.95 -33.57
N VAL A 202 6.55 4.45 -32.56
CA VAL A 202 7.64 5.39 -32.71
C VAL A 202 8.96 4.63 -32.82
N SER A 203 9.48 4.47 -34.05
CA SER A 203 10.78 3.84 -34.35
C SER A 203 12.01 4.69 -33.96
N ILE A 204 11.81 5.95 -33.56
CA ILE A 204 12.88 6.92 -33.30
C ILE A 204 12.57 7.64 -31.97
N PRO A 205 13.44 7.53 -30.93
CA PRO A 205 13.22 8.14 -29.63
C PRO A 205 12.85 9.62 -29.71
N HIS A 206 11.91 10.07 -28.88
CA HIS A 206 11.34 11.42 -28.94
C HIS A 206 12.40 12.54 -28.84
N SER A 207 13.49 12.31 -28.12
CA SER A 207 14.64 13.22 -27.99
C SER A 207 15.38 13.48 -29.31
N ARG A 208 15.30 12.55 -30.28
CA ARG A 208 15.89 12.70 -31.62
C ARG A 208 14.97 13.38 -32.63
N ARG A 209 13.71 13.68 -32.26
CA ARG A 209 12.69 14.24 -33.16
C ARG A 209 12.61 15.77 -33.14
N ARG A 210 13.42 16.47 -32.35
CA ARG A 210 13.34 17.94 -32.26
C ARG A 210 14.00 18.62 -33.47
N ILE A 211 13.18 18.84 -34.50
CA ILE A 211 13.32 19.95 -35.45
C ILE A 211 13.44 21.30 -34.70
N ILE A 212 12.90 21.38 -33.48
CA ILE A 212 13.01 22.54 -32.58
C ILE A 212 14.46 22.85 -32.18
N SER A 213 15.34 21.84 -32.08
CA SER A 213 16.76 22.08 -31.78
C SER A 213 17.47 22.80 -32.92
N GLN A 214 17.03 22.60 -34.16
CA GLN A 214 17.57 23.28 -35.34
C GLN A 214 17.02 24.72 -35.41
N LEU A 215 15.71 24.91 -35.16
CA LEU A 215 15.06 26.23 -35.13
C LEU A 215 15.60 27.17 -34.04
N LEU A 216 16.08 26.64 -32.91
CA LEU A 216 16.68 27.42 -31.84
C LEU A 216 18.18 27.69 -32.04
N TYR A 217 18.83 26.97 -32.97
CA TYR A 217 20.24 27.22 -33.31
C TYR A 217 20.40 28.46 -34.22
N ASP A 218 19.35 28.82 -34.95
CA ASP A 218 19.32 29.99 -35.85
C ASP A 218 18.86 31.28 -35.13
N LEU A 219 18.65 31.23 -33.81
CA LEU A 219 18.23 32.37 -32.98
C LEU A 219 19.34 32.90 -32.06
N ASP A 220 20.57 32.38 -32.17
CA ASP A 220 21.80 32.93 -31.57
C ASP A 220 22.72 33.54 -32.64
#